data_AF-A0A0K8JHK2-F1
#
_entry.id   AF-A0A0K8JHK2-F1
#
_cell.length_a   1.000
_cell.length_b   1.000
_cell.length_c   1.000
_cell.angle_alpha   90.00
_cell.angle_beta   90.00
_cell.angle_gamma   90.00
#
_symmetry.space_group_name_H-M   'P 1'
#
loop_
_entity.id
_entity.type
_entity.pdbx_description
1 polymer ?
#
loop_
_entity_poly.entity_id
_entity_poly.type
_entity_poly.pdbx_seq_one_letter_code
_entity_poly.pdbx_strand_id
1 'polypeptide(L)'
;MSNVGLRIYLEFNRPPRALVEGFAGIPVANIADNMNRMSCMDARIRPINETALLGPAFTVRSRPGDNLMLNKALDLAQPGDIVVVDVQGDLTHSVMGELMALWGRKRGIGGFIIDGAIRDVGALKTMDIPIYAAGVTPAGPYKDGPGEINVPVVCGGVAVHPGDILVGDEDGVVVINPFDAEGLLEKSRATLRKEDAILNDIDNMTWDRTWIERILKERGVAVLQENRSFSRADIYEPVTVVLEGRASTQPATAINISNGGIILQVEQPLENDQLIRLTLPRKLGNVEIKAKVIWQQGNNYGCKFVDMSSDVQAILDSVAYYCRKN
;
A
#
# COMPACT_ATOMS: atom_id res chain seq x y z
N MET A 1 -6.88 -13.89 47.28
CA MET A 1 -6.39 -14.40 45.99
C MET A 1 -6.52 -13.29 44.97
N SER A 2 -5.57 -13.12 44.04
CA SER A 2 -5.70 -12.12 42.97
C SER A 2 -6.87 -12.46 42.05
N ASN A 3 -7.68 -11.47 41.66
CA ASN A 3 -8.73 -11.67 40.66
C ASN A 3 -8.10 -11.72 39.26
N VAL A 4 -8.12 -12.88 38.61
CA VAL A 4 -7.52 -13.05 37.27
C VAL A 4 -8.31 -12.21 36.26
N GLY A 5 -7.63 -11.44 35.42
CA GLY A 5 -8.28 -10.48 34.52
C GLY A 5 -8.62 -9.13 35.17
N LEU A 6 -8.38 -8.95 36.48
CA LEU A 6 -8.66 -7.70 37.20
C LEU A 6 -7.58 -7.44 38.27
N ARG A 7 -6.39 -7.00 37.83
CA ARG A 7 -5.23 -6.79 38.73
C ARG A 7 -4.19 -5.83 38.15
N ILE A 8 -3.38 -5.25 39.03
CA ILE A 8 -2.34 -4.28 38.68
C ILE A 8 -1.01 -4.77 39.23
N TYR A 9 0.00 -4.86 38.38
CA TYR A 9 1.39 -5.07 38.79
C TYR A 9 2.10 -3.72 38.86
N LEU A 10 2.65 -3.37 40.02
CA LEU A 10 3.28 -2.05 40.25
C LEU A 10 4.75 -2.02 39.81
N GLU A 11 5.41 -3.17 39.80
CA GLU A 11 6.84 -3.29 39.56
C GLU A 11 7.13 -4.12 38.32
N PHE A 12 8.08 -3.65 37.51
CA PHE A 12 8.67 -4.35 36.37
C PHE A 12 10.02 -3.67 36.05
N ASN A 13 10.87 -4.37 35.29
CA ASN A 13 12.19 -3.87 34.95
C ASN A 13 12.12 -2.93 33.74
N ARG A 14 12.56 -1.68 33.92
CA ARG A 14 12.79 -0.75 32.81
C ARG A 14 14.24 -0.88 32.33
N PRO A 15 14.49 -0.86 31.00
CA PRO A 15 15.84 -0.83 30.46
C PRO A 15 16.57 0.46 30.87
N PRO A 16 17.92 0.46 30.91
CA PRO A 16 18.69 1.66 31.15
C PRO A 16 18.33 2.76 30.15
N ARG A 17 18.12 3.99 30.65
CA ARG A 17 17.74 5.13 29.81
C ARG A 17 18.69 5.36 28.64
N ALA A 18 19.99 5.24 28.86
CA ALA A 18 21.00 5.40 27.81
C ALA A 18 20.88 4.35 26.69
N LEU A 19 20.42 3.13 27.00
CA LEU A 19 20.18 2.09 26.00
C LEU A 19 18.96 2.43 25.15
N VAL A 20 17.88 2.90 25.78
CA VAL A 20 16.68 3.37 25.08
C VAL A 20 17.01 4.55 24.16
N GLU A 21 17.62 5.60 24.71
CA GLU A 21 18.03 6.80 23.95
C GLU A 21 19.02 6.48 22.83
N GLY A 22 19.74 5.37 22.93
CA GLY A 22 20.65 4.90 21.89
C GLY A 22 19.98 4.70 20.53
N PHE A 23 18.69 4.33 20.51
CA PHE A 23 17.88 4.12 19.30
C PHE A 23 17.31 5.41 18.69
N ALA A 24 17.45 6.56 19.36
CA ALA A 24 16.94 7.82 18.85
C ALA A 24 17.53 8.16 17.47
N GLY A 25 16.66 8.55 16.54
CA GLY A 25 17.05 8.95 15.18
C GLY A 25 17.42 7.80 14.24
N ILE A 26 17.30 6.54 14.66
CA ILE A 26 17.45 5.39 13.77
C ILE A 26 16.07 5.09 13.15
N PRO A 27 15.94 5.04 11.80
CA PRO A 27 14.67 4.70 11.14
C PRO A 27 14.14 3.35 11.62
N VAL A 28 12.83 3.24 11.85
CA VAL A 28 12.18 2.01 12.33
C VAL A 28 12.41 0.86 11.35
N ALA A 29 12.36 1.14 10.04
CA ALA A 29 12.64 0.16 8.99
C ALA A 29 14.04 -0.47 9.15
N ASN A 30 15.06 0.32 9.51
CA ASN A 30 16.43 -0.17 9.69
C ASN A 30 16.56 -1.06 10.91
N ILE A 31 15.86 -0.72 12.00
CA ILE A 31 15.80 -1.56 13.19
C ILE A 31 15.11 -2.88 12.85
N ALA A 32 13.95 -2.81 12.19
CA ALA A 32 13.16 -3.97 11.77
C ALA A 32 13.95 -4.92 10.87
N ASP A 33 14.69 -4.39 9.90
CA ASP A 33 15.54 -5.16 8.99
C ASP A 33 16.61 -5.97 9.74
N ASN A 34 17.16 -5.42 10.82
CA ASN A 34 18.11 -6.10 11.70
C ASN A 34 17.45 -7.10 12.67
N MET A 35 16.12 -7.10 12.75
CA MET A 35 15.30 -8.04 13.52
C MET A 35 14.54 -9.04 12.62
N ASN A 36 14.99 -9.23 11.37
CA ASN A 36 14.31 -10.07 10.38
C ASN A 36 12.85 -9.66 10.12
N ARG A 37 12.47 -8.43 10.45
CA ARG A 37 11.14 -7.83 10.22
C ARG A 37 10.01 -8.57 10.95
N MET A 38 10.32 -9.27 12.04
CA MET A 38 9.36 -10.13 12.76
C MET A 38 8.61 -9.43 13.90
N SER A 39 9.08 -8.27 14.35
CA SER A 39 8.57 -7.58 15.55
C SER A 39 7.94 -6.22 15.25
N CYS A 40 7.46 -6.03 14.02
CA CYS A 40 6.73 -4.83 13.60
C CYS A 40 5.25 -4.99 13.89
N MET A 41 4.64 -4.00 14.52
CA MET A 41 3.18 -3.97 14.71
C MET A 41 2.46 -3.90 13.37
N ASP A 42 1.24 -4.45 13.33
CA ASP A 42 0.36 -4.45 12.18
C ASP A 42 0.16 -3.03 11.63
N ALA A 43 0.09 -2.92 10.31
CA ALA A 43 -0.03 -1.66 9.58
C ALA A 43 -1.28 -0.82 9.93
N ARG A 44 -2.25 -1.39 10.67
CA ARG A 44 -3.38 -0.65 11.25
C ARG A 44 -2.96 0.30 12.38
N ILE A 45 -1.89 -0.01 13.12
CA ILE A 45 -1.38 0.84 14.20
C ILE A 45 -0.59 1.97 13.56
N ARG A 46 -1.22 3.14 13.42
CA ARG A 46 -0.65 4.28 12.70
C ARG A 46 -0.43 5.49 13.59
N PRO A 47 0.62 6.29 13.31
CA PRO A 47 0.83 7.55 13.99
C PRO A 47 -0.32 8.50 13.68
N ILE A 48 -0.77 9.18 14.72
CA ILE A 48 -1.80 10.22 14.66
C ILE A 48 -1.15 11.59 14.44
N ASN A 49 0.10 11.76 14.85
CA ASN A 49 0.91 12.96 14.69
C ASN A 49 2.34 12.60 14.26
N GLU A 50 3.13 13.61 13.90
CA GLU A 50 4.50 13.48 13.37
C GLU A 50 5.56 13.41 14.50
N THR A 51 5.15 13.14 15.74
CA THR A 51 6.10 13.05 16.85
C THR A 51 6.70 11.64 16.90
N ALA A 52 8.03 11.54 16.93
CA ALA A 52 8.73 10.27 17.04
C ALA A 52 8.45 9.60 18.39
N LEU A 53 8.30 8.28 18.39
CA LEU A 53 8.04 7.46 19.58
C LEU A 53 9.29 6.72 20.01
N LEU A 54 9.69 6.89 21.28
CA LEU A 54 10.79 6.14 21.86
C LEU A 54 10.60 6.02 23.38
N GLY A 55 10.55 4.80 23.90
CA GLY A 55 10.50 4.57 25.34
C GLY A 55 10.21 3.12 25.72
N PRO A 56 10.31 2.78 27.02
CA PRO A 56 9.93 1.48 27.53
C PRO A 56 8.41 1.30 27.59
N ALA A 57 7.93 0.10 27.33
CA ALA A 57 6.52 -0.25 27.35
C ALA A 57 5.95 -0.29 28.78
N PHE A 58 4.88 0.46 29.01
CA PHE A 58 3.98 0.31 30.16
C PHE A 58 2.66 -0.25 29.64
N THR A 59 2.39 -1.52 29.91
CA THR A 59 1.32 -2.25 29.21
C THR A 59 0.00 -2.21 29.98
N VAL A 60 -1.10 -2.12 29.23
CA VAL A 60 -2.47 -2.11 29.73
C VAL A 60 -3.29 -3.05 28.88
N ARG A 61 -3.92 -4.05 29.51
CA ARG A 61 -4.94 -4.88 28.88
C ARG A 61 -6.31 -4.47 29.40
N SER A 62 -7.25 -4.20 28.52
CA SER A 62 -8.62 -3.88 28.89
C SER A 62 -9.60 -4.66 28.03
N ARG A 63 -10.84 -4.83 28.50
CA ARG A 63 -11.90 -5.32 27.62
C ARG A 63 -12.20 -4.28 26.52
N PRO A 64 -12.75 -4.70 25.37
CA PRO A 64 -13.26 -3.79 24.34
C PRO A 64 -14.15 -2.68 24.92
N GLY A 65 -13.88 -1.45 24.47
CA GLY A 65 -14.62 -0.24 24.83
C GLY A 65 -14.53 0.24 26.29
N ASP A 66 -13.61 -0.28 27.10
CA ASP A 66 -13.39 0.18 28.48
C ASP A 66 -12.01 0.84 28.67
N ASN A 67 -11.97 1.95 29.41
CA ASN A 67 -10.72 2.65 29.69
C ASN A 67 -10.43 2.89 31.19
N LEU A 68 -11.05 2.13 32.11
CA LEU A 68 -10.78 2.26 33.55
C LEU A 68 -9.30 2.02 33.86
N MET A 69 -8.74 0.91 33.33
CA MET A 69 -7.34 0.57 33.54
C MET A 69 -6.39 1.55 32.86
N LEU A 70 -6.78 2.12 31.71
CA LEU A 70 -5.98 3.16 31.07
C LEU A 70 -5.91 4.43 31.92
N ASN A 71 -7.01 4.88 32.52
CA ASN A 71 -6.97 6.02 33.45
C ASN A 71 -6.04 5.74 34.63
N LYS A 72 -6.11 4.54 35.20
CA LYS A 72 -5.22 4.16 36.30
C LYS A 72 -3.76 4.03 35.85
N ALA A 73 -3.51 3.59 34.62
CA ALA A 73 -2.17 3.51 34.04
C ALA A 73 -1.51 4.89 33.92
N LEU A 74 -2.27 5.91 33.50
CA LEU A 74 -1.77 7.29 33.48
C LEU A 74 -1.29 7.76 34.85
N ASP A 75 -1.89 7.24 35.93
CA ASP A 75 -1.49 7.57 37.30
C ASP A 75 -0.19 6.90 37.74
N LEU A 76 0.13 5.74 37.15
CA LEU A 76 1.22 4.86 37.57
C LEU A 76 2.44 4.95 36.65
N ALA A 77 2.25 5.30 35.38
CA ALA A 77 3.33 5.45 34.40
C ALA A 77 4.34 6.51 34.85
N GLN A 78 5.61 6.21 34.60
CA GLN A 78 6.74 7.09 34.89
C GLN A 78 7.08 7.94 33.67
N PRO A 79 7.78 9.08 33.86
CA PRO A 79 8.25 9.87 32.73
C PRO A 79 9.07 9.04 31.74
N GLY A 80 8.74 9.15 30.45
CA GLY A 80 9.35 8.39 29.35
C GLY A 80 8.67 7.05 29.03
N ASP A 81 7.83 6.51 29.91
CA ASP A 81 7.08 5.28 29.60
C ASP A 81 6.14 5.50 28.41
N ILE A 82 6.03 4.49 27.53
CA ILE A 82 5.04 4.45 26.46
C ILE A 82 3.87 3.59 26.94
N VAL A 83 2.67 4.18 27.03
CA VAL A 83 1.49 3.45 27.45
C VAL A 83 0.94 2.66 26.27
N VAL A 84 1.07 1.33 26.31
CA VAL A 84 0.60 0.40 25.28
C VAL A 84 -0.70 -0.23 25.73
N VAL A 85 -1.78 -0.01 24.98
CA VAL A 85 -3.13 -0.41 25.36
C VAL A 85 -3.65 -1.46 24.38
N ASP A 86 -3.86 -2.67 24.89
CA ASP A 86 -4.55 -3.76 24.20
C ASP A 86 -6.03 -3.75 24.62
N VAL A 87 -6.89 -3.32 23.69
CA VAL A 87 -8.35 -3.47 23.76
C VAL A 87 -8.86 -4.39 22.65
N GLN A 88 -8.04 -5.37 22.27
CA GLN A 88 -8.34 -6.42 21.29
C GLN A 88 -8.63 -5.89 19.88
N GLY A 89 -8.07 -4.72 19.53
CA GLY A 89 -8.30 -4.07 18.24
C GLY A 89 -9.74 -3.56 18.08
N ASP A 90 -10.49 -3.36 19.17
CA ASP A 90 -11.86 -2.86 19.11
C ASP A 90 -11.91 -1.45 18.54
N LEU A 91 -12.71 -1.29 17.48
CA LEU A 91 -12.95 0.00 16.82
C LEU A 91 -14.35 0.57 17.11
N THR A 92 -15.16 -0.13 17.91
CA THR A 92 -16.54 0.30 18.18
C THR A 92 -16.60 1.45 19.16
N HIS A 93 -15.68 1.52 20.14
CA HIS A 93 -15.61 2.59 21.13
C HIS A 93 -14.18 3.12 21.28
N SER A 94 -14.06 4.44 21.38
CA SER A 94 -12.79 5.12 21.64
C SER A 94 -12.40 5.00 23.10
N VAL A 95 -11.19 4.51 23.38
CA VAL A 95 -10.69 4.37 24.77
C VAL A 95 -9.85 5.55 25.22
N MET A 96 -9.47 6.44 24.30
CA MET A 96 -8.64 7.62 24.56
C MET A 96 -9.08 8.82 23.72
N GLY A 97 -8.91 10.02 24.28
CA GLY A 97 -9.11 11.30 23.60
C GLY A 97 -8.21 12.39 24.17
N GLU A 98 -8.50 13.65 23.83
CA GLU A 98 -7.63 14.82 24.07
C GLU A 98 -7.21 14.97 25.54
N LEU A 99 -8.16 14.90 26.47
CA LEU A 99 -7.89 15.14 27.89
C LEU A 99 -6.87 14.16 28.48
N MET A 100 -6.90 12.90 28.04
CA MET A 100 -5.99 11.86 28.51
C MET A 100 -4.58 12.07 27.95
N ALA A 101 -4.49 12.45 26.67
CA ALA A 101 -3.22 12.79 26.03
C ALA A 101 -2.56 14.01 26.72
N LEU A 102 -3.34 15.05 26.99
CA LEU A 102 -2.86 16.25 27.71
C LEU A 102 -2.37 15.91 29.12
N TRP A 103 -3.10 15.06 29.84
CA TRP A 103 -2.70 14.61 31.17
C TRP A 103 -1.39 13.82 31.13
N GLY A 104 -1.30 12.83 30.24
CA GLY A 104 -0.08 12.04 30.06
C GLY A 104 1.12 12.89 29.69
N ARG A 105 0.94 13.83 28.76
CA ARG A 105 1.98 14.80 28.40
C ARG A 105 2.44 15.63 29.59
N LYS A 106 1.51 16.18 30.40
CA LYS A 106 1.86 16.96 31.60
C LYS A 106 2.64 16.15 32.64
N ARG A 107 2.43 14.83 32.67
CA ARG A 107 3.17 13.89 33.50
C ARG A 107 4.50 13.43 32.90
N GLY A 108 4.82 13.81 31.67
CA GLY A 108 6.02 13.38 30.96
C GLY A 108 5.97 11.95 30.45
N ILE A 109 4.78 11.36 30.29
CA ILE A 109 4.61 10.07 29.58
C ILE A 109 5.21 10.21 28.17
N GLY A 110 5.98 9.21 27.74
CA GLY A 110 6.72 9.25 26.49
C GLY A 110 5.85 9.07 25.25
N GLY A 111 4.65 8.50 25.38
CA GLY A 111 3.75 8.27 24.25
C GLY A 111 2.60 7.31 24.54
N PHE A 112 1.77 7.11 23.50
CA PHE A 112 0.63 6.21 23.53
C PHE A 112 0.59 5.32 22.29
N ILE A 113 0.29 4.03 22.49
CA ILE A 113 -0.03 3.10 21.42
C ILE A 113 -1.33 2.39 21.80
N ILE A 114 -2.37 2.60 21.00
CA ILE A 114 -3.71 2.09 21.27
C ILE A 114 -4.08 1.05 20.20
N ASP A 115 -4.07 -0.24 20.56
CA ASP A 115 -4.66 -1.28 19.72
C ASP A 115 -6.18 -1.29 19.85
N GLY A 116 -6.78 -0.21 19.35
CA GLY A 116 -8.20 0.09 19.37
C GLY A 116 -8.46 1.51 18.86
N ALA A 117 -9.71 1.97 19.01
CA ALA A 117 -10.08 3.30 18.56
C ALA A 117 -9.77 4.42 19.56
N ILE A 118 -9.55 5.61 19.01
CA ILE A 118 -9.43 6.87 19.74
C ILE A 118 -10.42 7.91 19.22
N ARG A 119 -10.48 9.07 19.85
CA ARG A 119 -11.26 10.24 19.41
C ARG A 119 -10.47 11.55 19.57
N ASP A 120 -11.10 12.66 19.21
CA ASP A 120 -10.52 14.02 19.30
C ASP A 120 -9.25 14.21 18.43
N VAL A 121 -9.17 13.47 17.31
CA VAL A 121 -7.99 13.40 16.44
C VAL A 121 -7.52 14.76 15.92
N GLY A 122 -8.44 15.71 15.73
CA GLY A 122 -8.08 17.08 15.35
C GLY A 122 -7.15 17.76 16.36
N ALA A 123 -7.39 17.56 17.65
CA ALA A 123 -6.52 18.06 18.72
C ALA A 123 -5.27 17.18 18.89
N LEU A 124 -5.42 15.86 18.83
CA LEU A 124 -4.29 14.94 19.02
C LEU A 124 -3.19 15.12 17.95
N LYS A 125 -3.57 15.43 16.71
CA LYS A 125 -2.66 15.72 15.59
C LYS A 125 -1.66 16.84 15.86
N THR A 126 -2.02 17.82 16.70
CA THR A 126 -1.19 19.00 16.96
C THR A 126 -0.38 18.90 18.25
N MET A 127 -0.49 17.78 18.98
CA MET A 127 0.25 17.58 20.22
C MET A 127 1.69 17.13 19.96
N ASP A 128 2.56 17.48 20.91
CA ASP A 128 3.99 17.16 21.00
C ASP A 128 4.26 15.88 21.82
N ILE A 129 3.31 14.94 21.83
CA ILE A 129 3.44 13.61 22.44
C ILE A 129 3.05 12.56 21.40
N PRO A 130 3.85 11.52 21.13
CA PRO A 130 3.56 10.56 20.08
C PRO A 130 2.34 9.72 20.42
N ILE A 131 1.42 9.59 19.48
CA ILE A 131 0.16 8.84 19.64
C ILE A 131 -0.03 7.94 18.42
N TYR A 132 -0.21 6.64 18.66
CA TYR A 132 -0.50 5.65 17.65
C TYR A 132 -1.85 4.99 17.96
N ALA A 133 -2.66 4.72 16.95
CA ALA A 133 -3.94 4.03 17.15
C ALA A 133 -4.34 3.16 15.94
N ALA A 134 -5.21 2.17 16.19
CA ALA A 134 -5.76 1.29 15.15
C ALA A 134 -6.91 1.94 14.35
N GLY A 135 -7.59 2.94 14.92
CA GLY A 135 -8.71 3.60 14.27
C GLY A 135 -9.32 4.73 15.09
N VAL A 136 -10.42 5.29 14.58
CA VAL A 136 -11.04 6.50 15.14
C VAL A 136 -12.55 6.33 15.16
N THR A 137 -13.18 6.67 16.29
CA THR A 137 -14.64 6.66 16.45
C THR A 137 -15.07 7.71 17.46
N PRO A 138 -16.21 8.43 17.28
CA PRO A 138 -16.69 9.37 18.29
C PRO A 138 -17.32 8.68 19.52
N ALA A 139 -17.67 7.39 19.43
CA ALA A 139 -18.30 6.64 20.52
C ALA A 139 -17.33 6.58 21.72
N GLY A 140 -17.76 7.05 22.90
CA GLY A 140 -16.91 7.11 24.09
C GLY A 140 -16.84 5.79 24.87
N PRO A 141 -15.89 5.62 25.80
CA PRO A 141 -15.67 4.36 26.50
C PRO A 141 -16.52 4.24 27.77
N TYR A 142 -16.72 3.00 28.19
CA TYR A 142 -17.12 2.60 29.54
C TYR A 142 -15.92 2.68 30.52
N LYS A 143 -16.20 2.52 31.83
CA LYS A 143 -15.22 2.71 32.93
C LYS A 143 -15.45 1.76 34.11
N ASP A 144 -15.91 0.56 33.83
CA ASP A 144 -16.25 -0.48 34.80
C ASP A 144 -15.28 -1.67 34.77
N GLY A 145 -14.33 -1.69 33.84
CA GLY A 145 -13.38 -2.79 33.66
C GLY A 145 -14.05 -4.04 33.08
N PRO A 146 -13.42 -5.22 33.15
CA PRO A 146 -12.17 -5.51 33.85
C PRO A 146 -10.93 -5.23 33.00
N GLY A 147 -9.75 -5.41 33.58
CA GLY A 147 -8.48 -5.29 32.88
C GLY A 147 -7.25 -5.48 33.78
N GLU A 148 -6.08 -5.43 33.17
CA GLU A 148 -4.80 -5.64 33.85
C GLU A 148 -3.75 -4.61 33.43
N ILE A 149 -2.84 -4.28 34.34
CA ILE A 149 -1.73 -3.35 34.09
C ILE A 149 -0.40 -4.07 34.35
N ASN A 150 0.59 -3.81 33.49
CA ASN A 150 1.93 -4.40 33.49
C ASN A 150 1.90 -5.92 33.39
N VAL A 151 1.07 -6.43 32.47
CA VAL A 151 1.06 -7.83 32.02
C VAL A 151 1.48 -7.90 30.54
N PRO A 152 1.95 -9.04 30.03
CA PRO A 152 2.13 -9.21 28.60
C PRO A 152 0.83 -8.96 27.84
N VAL A 153 0.89 -8.19 26.76
CA VAL A 153 -0.24 -7.86 25.88
C VAL A 153 0.09 -8.22 24.43
N VAL A 154 -0.93 -8.26 23.57
CA VAL A 154 -0.75 -8.33 22.12
C VAL A 154 -1.24 -7.02 21.53
N CYS A 155 -0.37 -6.26 20.90
CA CYS A 155 -0.68 -4.96 20.32
C CYS A 155 -0.25 -4.97 18.85
N GLY A 156 -1.20 -4.74 17.94
CA GLY A 156 -0.93 -4.83 16.50
C GLY A 156 -0.40 -6.21 16.10
N GLY A 157 -0.89 -7.28 16.73
CA GLY A 157 -0.43 -8.65 16.44
C GLY A 157 0.95 -9.03 16.99
N VAL A 158 1.65 -8.12 17.70
CA VAL A 158 2.96 -8.37 18.31
C VAL A 158 2.84 -8.48 19.83
N ALA A 159 3.53 -9.44 20.42
CA ALA A 159 3.63 -9.55 21.87
C ALA A 159 4.48 -8.41 22.44
N VAL A 160 3.96 -7.71 23.44
CA VAL A 160 4.65 -6.62 24.16
C VAL A 160 4.67 -6.96 25.65
N HIS A 161 5.87 -7.01 26.22
CA HIS A 161 6.09 -7.18 27.64
C HIS A 161 6.32 -5.81 28.31
N PRO A 162 5.96 -5.66 29.59
CA PRO A 162 6.36 -4.48 30.36
C PRO A 162 7.89 -4.31 30.32
N GLY A 163 8.36 -3.15 29.91
CA GLY A 163 9.78 -2.83 29.77
C GLY A 163 10.38 -3.05 28.38
N ASP A 164 9.66 -3.65 27.43
CA ASP A 164 10.13 -3.72 26.03
C ASP A 164 10.39 -2.32 25.48
N ILE A 165 11.43 -2.15 24.67
CA ILE A 165 11.77 -0.86 24.05
C ILE A 165 10.91 -0.71 22.79
N LEU A 166 10.18 0.39 22.70
CA LEU A 166 9.35 0.72 21.55
C LEU A 166 10.00 1.86 20.79
N VAL A 167 10.12 1.68 19.47
CA VAL A 167 10.56 2.73 18.55
C VAL A 167 9.48 2.87 17.47
N GLY A 168 9.04 4.09 17.21
CA GLY A 168 8.01 4.38 16.22
C GLY A 168 8.29 5.65 15.42
N ASP A 169 7.96 5.58 14.14
CA ASP A 169 8.00 6.66 13.16
C ASP A 169 6.78 6.55 12.21
N GLU A 170 6.80 7.25 11.07
CA GLU A 170 5.71 7.26 10.10
C GLU A 170 5.38 5.87 9.53
N ASP A 171 6.35 4.95 9.50
CA ASP A 171 6.17 3.61 8.95
C ASP A 171 5.45 2.68 9.92
N GLY A 172 5.53 2.93 11.23
CA GLY A 172 4.85 2.17 12.26
C GLY A 172 5.66 2.04 13.54
N VAL A 173 5.55 0.88 14.21
CA VAL A 173 6.21 0.62 15.50
C VAL A 173 6.92 -0.72 15.46
N VAL A 174 8.15 -0.76 15.98
CA VAL A 174 8.91 -1.98 16.26
C VAL A 174 9.06 -2.19 17.77
N VAL A 175 8.93 -3.44 18.20
CA VAL A 175 9.06 -3.87 19.60
C VAL A 175 10.39 -4.58 19.78
N ILE A 176 11.22 -4.08 20.69
CA ILE A 176 12.57 -4.58 20.94
C ILE A 176 12.66 -5.16 22.35
N ASN A 177 13.07 -6.43 22.43
CA ASN A 177 13.37 -7.06 23.71
C ASN A 177 14.63 -6.41 24.32
N PRO A 178 14.61 -5.94 25.59
CA PRO A 178 15.76 -5.32 26.23
C PRO A 178 17.01 -6.20 26.30
N PHE A 179 16.85 -7.53 26.32
CA PHE A 179 17.97 -8.47 26.32
C PHE A 179 18.77 -8.47 25.01
N ASP A 180 18.11 -8.21 23.88
CA ASP A 180 18.74 -8.17 22.56
C ASP A 180 19.17 -6.75 22.14
N ALA A 181 18.76 -5.74 22.91
CA ALA A 181 18.81 -4.34 22.52
C ALA A 181 20.23 -3.81 22.29
N GLU A 182 21.23 -4.19 23.10
CA GLU A 182 22.61 -3.70 22.92
C GLU A 182 23.21 -4.17 21.58
N GLY A 183 23.12 -5.48 21.30
CA GLY A 183 23.61 -6.05 20.05
C GLY A 183 22.81 -5.60 18.84
N LEU A 184 21.50 -5.41 18.99
CA LEU A 184 20.66 -4.84 17.94
C LEU A 184 21.04 -3.38 17.64
N LEU A 185 21.26 -2.57 18.67
CA LEU A 185 21.61 -1.17 18.51
C LEU A 185 22.89 -0.99 17.70
N GLU A 186 23.91 -1.81 17.96
CA GLU A 186 25.16 -1.80 17.20
C GLU A 186 24.91 -2.10 15.71
N LYS A 187 24.13 -3.14 15.41
CA LYS A 187 23.78 -3.54 14.04
C LYS A 187 22.97 -2.46 13.33
N SER A 188 21.96 -1.90 13.98
CA SER A 188 21.11 -0.85 13.41
C SER A 188 21.91 0.42 13.10
N ARG A 189 22.85 0.81 13.97
CA ARG A 189 23.79 1.91 13.68
C ARG A 189 24.73 1.61 12.52
N ALA A 190 25.15 0.35 12.37
CA ALA A 190 25.95 -0.05 11.23
C ALA A 190 25.17 -0.01 9.91
N THR A 191 23.88 -0.37 9.93
CA THR A 191 22.99 -0.20 8.77
C THR A 191 22.83 1.28 8.42
N LEU A 192 22.54 2.15 9.39
CA LEU A 192 22.41 3.59 9.16
C LEU A 192 23.65 4.20 8.49
N ARG A 193 24.85 3.87 8.98
CA ARG A 193 26.11 4.31 8.36
C ARG A 193 26.30 3.83 6.92
N LYS A 194 25.82 2.62 6.59
CA LYS A 194 25.87 2.10 5.22
C LYS A 194 24.91 2.85 4.31
N GLU A 195 23.73 3.19 4.81
CA GLU A 195 22.76 3.99 4.05
C GLU A 195 23.26 5.40 3.81
N ASP A 196 23.92 6.04 4.78
CA ASP A 196 24.56 7.34 4.57
C ASP A 196 25.58 7.28 3.42
N ALA A 197 26.35 6.20 3.31
CA ALA A 197 27.27 5.99 2.20
C ALA A 197 26.52 5.79 0.86
N ILE A 198 25.44 5.01 0.87
CA ILE A 198 24.59 4.79 -0.31
C ILE A 198 23.92 6.10 -0.77
N LEU A 199 23.47 6.95 0.16
CA LEU A 199 22.90 8.26 -0.17
C LEU A 199 23.93 9.13 -0.89
N ASN A 200 25.17 9.17 -0.40
CA ASN A 200 26.26 9.86 -1.11
C ASN A 200 26.51 9.26 -2.50
N ASP A 201 26.46 7.94 -2.66
CA ASP A 201 26.60 7.29 -3.96
C ASP A 201 25.42 7.63 -4.89
N ILE A 202 24.21 7.74 -4.38
CA ILE A 202 23.02 8.14 -5.14
C ILE A 202 23.17 9.59 -5.61
N ASP A 203 23.54 10.50 -4.71
CA ASP A 203 23.73 11.92 -5.02
C ASP A 203 24.81 12.13 -6.09
N ASN A 204 25.84 11.28 -6.09
CA ASN A 204 26.92 11.31 -7.08
C ASN A 204 26.66 10.42 -8.31
N MET A 205 25.52 9.73 -8.39
CA MET A 205 25.19 8.77 -9.45
C MET A 205 26.22 7.63 -9.60
N THR A 206 26.87 7.23 -8.49
CA THR A 206 27.90 6.18 -8.42
C THR A 206 27.43 4.90 -7.73
N TRP A 207 26.16 4.80 -7.36
CA TRP A 207 25.63 3.61 -6.67
C TRP A 207 25.75 2.33 -7.52
N ASP A 208 26.58 1.39 -7.06
CA ASP A 208 26.77 0.10 -7.73
C ASP A 208 25.51 -0.78 -7.59
N ARG A 209 24.83 -0.98 -8.72
CA ARG A 209 23.62 -1.81 -8.86
C ARG A 209 23.85 -3.03 -9.76
N THR A 210 25.10 -3.38 -10.05
CA THR A 210 25.47 -4.55 -10.91
C THR A 210 24.93 -5.87 -10.38
N TRP A 211 24.66 -5.96 -9.07
CA TRP A 211 24.01 -7.12 -8.46
C TRP A 211 22.64 -7.45 -9.06
N ILE A 212 21.91 -6.47 -9.60
CA ILE A 212 20.59 -6.68 -10.20
C ILE A 212 20.74 -7.58 -11.43
N GLU A 213 21.63 -7.22 -12.36
CA GLU A 213 21.91 -8.00 -13.56
C GLU A 213 22.39 -9.42 -13.22
N ARG A 214 23.23 -9.54 -12.19
CA ARG A 214 23.67 -10.84 -11.69
C ARG A 214 22.49 -11.70 -11.22
N ILE A 215 21.60 -11.17 -10.38
CA ILE A 215 20.45 -11.92 -9.85
C ILE A 215 19.44 -12.25 -10.98
N LEU A 216 19.17 -11.33 -11.89
CA LEU A 216 18.29 -11.59 -13.04
C LEU A 216 18.81 -12.76 -13.88
N LYS A 217 20.13 -12.79 -14.14
CA LYS A 217 20.79 -13.88 -14.86
C LYS A 217 20.72 -15.20 -14.09
N GLU A 218 21.04 -15.20 -12.79
CA GLU A 218 20.98 -16.40 -11.93
C GLU A 218 19.57 -16.98 -11.83
N ARG A 219 18.54 -16.12 -11.86
CA ARG A 219 17.12 -16.51 -11.84
C ARG A 219 16.58 -16.90 -13.23
N GLY A 220 17.37 -16.79 -14.29
CA GLY A 220 16.97 -17.12 -15.66
C GLY A 220 15.92 -16.17 -16.25
N VAL A 221 15.90 -14.90 -15.82
CA VAL A 221 14.96 -13.90 -16.34
C VAL A 221 15.28 -13.62 -17.80
N ALA A 222 14.34 -13.88 -18.70
CA ALA A 222 14.47 -13.59 -20.12
C ALA A 222 14.26 -12.10 -20.41
N VAL A 223 15.23 -11.47 -21.06
CA VAL A 223 15.11 -10.09 -21.59
C VAL A 223 14.69 -10.19 -23.05
N LEU A 224 13.42 -9.89 -23.31
CA LEU A 224 12.81 -10.00 -24.64
C LEU A 224 12.60 -8.60 -25.24
N GLN A 225 13.07 -8.39 -26.47
CA GLN A 225 12.80 -7.19 -27.25
C GLN A 225 11.53 -7.40 -28.11
N GLU A 226 10.40 -7.60 -27.46
CA GLU A 226 9.10 -7.75 -28.12
C GLU A 226 8.25 -6.50 -27.94
N ASN A 227 7.72 -5.98 -29.05
CA ASN A 227 6.78 -4.86 -29.01
C ASN A 227 5.38 -5.37 -28.60
N ARG A 228 4.98 -5.13 -27.35
CA ARG A 228 3.66 -5.51 -26.78
C ARG A 228 2.54 -4.49 -27.07
N SER A 229 2.66 -3.66 -28.10
CA SER A 229 1.53 -2.83 -28.55
C SER A 229 0.60 -3.66 -29.46
N PHE A 230 -0.63 -3.87 -28.99
CA PHE A 230 -1.64 -4.79 -29.55
C PHE A 230 -2.32 -4.27 -30.84
N SER A 231 -1.64 -3.47 -31.66
CA SER A 231 -2.37 -2.59 -32.57
C SER A 231 -2.66 -3.16 -33.95
N ARG A 232 -2.08 -4.27 -34.45
CA ARG A 232 -2.34 -4.73 -35.84
C ARG A 232 -2.24 -6.25 -36.02
N ALA A 233 -3.16 -6.82 -36.79
CA ALA A 233 -3.15 -8.21 -37.25
C ALA A 233 -3.40 -8.30 -38.77
N ASP A 234 -2.64 -9.12 -39.47
CA ASP A 234 -2.87 -9.42 -40.89
C ASP A 234 -3.92 -10.52 -41.00
N ILE A 235 -4.96 -10.31 -41.82
CA ILE A 235 -6.18 -11.14 -41.76
C ILE A 235 -6.70 -11.66 -43.11
N TYR A 236 -6.36 -11.06 -44.25
CA TYR A 236 -6.79 -11.49 -45.61
C TYR A 236 -8.21 -12.06 -45.70
N GLU A 237 -9.19 -11.38 -45.10
CA GLU A 237 -10.58 -11.84 -45.05
C GLU A 237 -11.47 -11.00 -45.98
N PRO A 238 -12.48 -11.60 -46.64
CA PRO A 238 -13.41 -10.86 -47.47
C PRO A 238 -14.30 -9.94 -46.62
N VAL A 239 -14.42 -8.69 -47.03
CA VAL A 239 -15.27 -7.66 -46.38
C VAL A 239 -16.17 -7.02 -47.43
N THR A 240 -17.42 -6.75 -47.06
CA THR A 240 -18.34 -6.00 -47.93
C THR A 240 -18.28 -4.52 -47.58
N VAL A 241 -18.11 -3.68 -48.58
CA VAL A 241 -18.11 -2.22 -48.44
C VAL A 241 -19.40 -1.64 -49.02
N VAL A 242 -20.04 -0.76 -48.26
CA VAL A 242 -21.22 0.00 -48.69
C VAL A 242 -20.91 1.49 -48.56
N LEU A 243 -21.02 2.23 -49.65
CA LEU A 243 -20.85 3.68 -49.65
C LEU A 243 -22.07 4.34 -49.00
N GLU A 244 -21.89 5.24 -48.04
CA GLU A 244 -23.04 5.94 -47.44
C GLU A 244 -23.80 6.74 -48.52
N GLY A 245 -25.13 6.54 -48.57
CA GLY A 245 -26.02 7.17 -49.55
C GLY A 245 -26.16 6.44 -50.88
N ARG A 246 -25.50 5.28 -51.09
CA ARG A 246 -25.71 4.41 -52.26
C ARG A 246 -26.20 3.03 -51.83
N ALA A 247 -27.10 2.44 -52.63
CA ALA A 247 -27.63 1.09 -52.39
C ALA A 247 -26.70 -0.04 -52.90
N SER A 248 -25.69 0.31 -53.70
CA SER A 248 -24.74 -0.65 -54.28
C SER A 248 -23.66 -1.07 -53.27
N THR A 249 -23.38 -2.36 -53.18
CA THR A 249 -22.28 -2.91 -52.40
C THR A 249 -21.09 -3.26 -53.31
N GLN A 250 -19.88 -3.25 -52.77
CA GLN A 250 -18.69 -3.75 -53.46
C GLN A 250 -17.89 -4.71 -52.57
N PRO A 251 -17.26 -5.76 -53.14
CA PRO A 251 -16.35 -6.62 -52.40
C PRO A 251 -15.01 -5.92 -52.13
N ALA A 252 -14.41 -6.26 -51.00
CA ALA A 252 -13.07 -5.86 -50.60
C ALA A 252 -12.38 -7.02 -49.86
N THR A 253 -11.06 -6.96 -49.75
CA THR A 253 -10.28 -7.84 -48.88
C THR A 253 -9.67 -7.02 -47.75
N ALA A 254 -10.00 -7.33 -46.51
CA ALA A 254 -9.29 -6.77 -45.37
C ALA A 254 -7.94 -7.47 -45.24
N ILE A 255 -6.87 -6.74 -45.50
CA ILE A 255 -5.51 -7.29 -45.44
C ILE A 255 -4.88 -7.10 -44.06
N ASN A 256 -5.32 -6.08 -43.32
CA ASN A 256 -4.86 -5.78 -41.97
C ASN A 256 -5.99 -5.15 -41.14
N ILE A 257 -6.08 -5.46 -39.86
CA ILE A 257 -7.02 -4.85 -38.92
C ILE A 257 -6.32 -4.45 -37.61
N SER A 258 -6.80 -3.36 -37.01
CA SER A 258 -6.36 -2.79 -35.75
C SER A 258 -7.56 -2.39 -34.91
N ASN A 259 -7.34 -2.09 -33.63
CA ASN A 259 -8.39 -1.60 -32.73
C ASN A 259 -8.98 -0.25 -33.19
N GLY A 260 -8.31 0.49 -34.09
CA GLY A 260 -8.73 1.82 -34.56
C GLY A 260 -8.96 1.94 -36.07
N GLY A 261 -8.84 0.85 -36.83
CA GLY A 261 -8.94 0.90 -38.29
C GLY A 261 -8.57 -0.38 -39.01
N ILE A 262 -8.73 -0.38 -40.32
CA ILE A 262 -8.59 -1.52 -41.20
C ILE A 262 -7.94 -1.08 -42.51
N ILE A 263 -7.14 -1.95 -43.13
CA ILE A 263 -6.64 -1.75 -44.47
C ILE A 263 -7.42 -2.65 -45.42
N LEU A 264 -8.05 -2.04 -46.41
CA LEU A 264 -8.86 -2.72 -47.42
C LEU A 264 -8.13 -2.70 -48.76
N GLN A 265 -8.11 -3.85 -49.43
CA GLN A 265 -7.81 -3.94 -50.84
C GLN A 265 -9.14 -3.98 -51.62
N VAL A 266 -9.35 -3.02 -52.51
CA VAL A 266 -10.61 -2.88 -53.28
C VAL A 266 -10.33 -2.90 -54.78
N GLU A 267 -11.31 -3.38 -55.56
CA GLU A 267 -11.24 -3.34 -57.03
C GLU A 267 -11.73 -2.00 -57.58
N GLN A 268 -12.72 -1.39 -56.92
CA GLN A 268 -13.26 -0.08 -57.28
C GLN A 268 -12.69 0.98 -56.33
N PRO A 269 -12.14 2.08 -56.86
CA PRO A 269 -11.44 3.06 -56.04
C PRO A 269 -12.40 3.79 -55.08
N LEU A 270 -11.91 4.06 -53.87
CA LEU A 270 -12.57 4.88 -52.87
C LEU A 270 -11.97 6.30 -52.85
N GLU A 271 -12.75 7.29 -52.41
CA GLU A 271 -12.28 8.67 -52.26
C GLU A 271 -11.68 8.90 -50.87
N ASN A 272 -10.71 9.80 -50.76
CA ASN A 272 -10.19 10.18 -49.44
C ASN A 272 -11.28 10.92 -48.64
N ASP A 273 -11.26 10.76 -47.33
CA ASP A 273 -12.29 11.24 -46.40
C ASP A 273 -13.71 10.65 -46.59
N GLN A 274 -13.88 9.69 -47.50
CA GLN A 274 -15.16 9.03 -47.76
C GLN A 274 -15.60 8.17 -46.57
N LEU A 275 -16.87 8.32 -46.16
CA LEU A 275 -17.49 7.47 -45.16
C LEU A 275 -18.06 6.20 -45.81
N ILE A 276 -17.69 5.06 -45.24
CA ILE A 276 -18.07 3.73 -45.68
C ILE A 276 -18.63 2.92 -44.52
N ARG A 277 -19.55 2.01 -44.82
CA ARG A 277 -19.97 0.94 -43.90
C ARG A 277 -19.32 -0.36 -44.33
N LEU A 278 -18.78 -1.07 -43.36
CA LEU A 278 -18.12 -2.35 -43.55
C LEU A 278 -18.93 -3.43 -42.85
N THR A 279 -19.22 -4.51 -43.56
CA THR A 279 -19.74 -5.74 -42.94
C THR A 279 -18.58 -6.73 -42.83
N LEU A 280 -18.10 -6.92 -41.60
CA LEU A 280 -16.99 -7.83 -41.31
C LEU A 280 -17.52 -9.28 -41.21
N PRO A 281 -16.79 -10.27 -41.75
CA PRO A 281 -17.23 -11.67 -41.73
C PRO A 281 -17.19 -12.27 -40.32
N ARG A 282 -17.73 -13.48 -40.17
CA ARG A 282 -17.80 -14.19 -38.87
C ARG A 282 -16.45 -14.33 -38.17
N LYS A 283 -15.36 -14.55 -38.91
CA LYS A 283 -14.01 -14.63 -38.35
C LYS A 283 -13.53 -13.31 -37.73
N LEU A 284 -14.07 -12.19 -38.20
CA LEU A 284 -13.83 -10.85 -37.68
C LEU A 284 -14.98 -10.36 -36.78
N GLY A 285 -15.74 -11.28 -36.18
CA GLY A 285 -16.76 -10.95 -35.19
C GLY A 285 -18.16 -10.70 -35.74
N ASN A 286 -18.37 -10.78 -37.05
CA ASN A 286 -19.68 -10.55 -37.69
C ASN A 286 -20.33 -9.21 -37.33
N VAL A 287 -19.55 -8.13 -37.36
CA VAL A 287 -20.00 -6.78 -36.98
C VAL A 287 -20.09 -5.87 -38.19
N GLU A 288 -21.05 -4.93 -38.13
CA GLU A 288 -21.09 -3.79 -39.03
C GLU A 288 -20.43 -2.59 -38.37
N ILE A 289 -19.59 -1.90 -39.12
CA ILE A 289 -18.82 -0.77 -38.60
C ILE A 289 -18.71 0.34 -39.63
N LYS A 290 -18.80 1.59 -39.16
CA LYS A 290 -18.50 2.75 -39.99
C LYS A 290 -16.99 3.00 -39.99
N ALA A 291 -16.46 3.33 -41.15
CA ALA A 291 -15.08 3.73 -41.30
C ALA A 291 -14.96 4.94 -42.22
N LYS A 292 -13.89 5.71 -42.04
CA LYS A 292 -13.52 6.83 -42.89
C LYS A 292 -12.22 6.50 -43.61
N VAL A 293 -12.18 6.64 -44.93
CA VAL A 293 -10.95 6.48 -45.72
C VAL A 293 -9.99 7.61 -45.37
N ILE A 294 -8.75 7.28 -45.01
CA ILE A 294 -7.73 8.25 -44.53
C ILE A 294 -6.50 8.34 -45.44
N TRP A 295 -6.20 7.29 -46.22
CA TRP A 295 -5.12 7.29 -47.20
C TRP A 295 -5.32 6.17 -48.22
N GLN A 296 -4.64 6.30 -49.37
CA GLN A 296 -4.61 5.28 -50.43
C GLN A 296 -3.16 5.05 -50.90
N GLN A 297 -2.84 3.80 -51.23
CA GLN A 297 -1.63 3.42 -51.95
C GLN A 297 -1.95 2.27 -52.94
N GLY A 298 -1.98 2.56 -54.24
CA GLY A 298 -2.44 1.60 -55.24
C GLY A 298 -3.90 1.20 -54.98
N ASN A 299 -4.16 -0.11 -54.88
CA ASN A 299 -5.50 -0.65 -54.55
C ASN A 299 -5.74 -0.81 -53.04
N ASN A 300 -4.79 -0.39 -52.19
CA ASN A 300 -4.91 -0.48 -50.74
C ASN A 300 -5.38 0.86 -50.14
N TYR A 301 -6.34 0.78 -49.24
CA TYR A 301 -6.98 1.92 -48.61
C TYR A 301 -6.94 1.75 -47.10
N GLY A 302 -6.33 2.71 -46.41
CA GLY A 302 -6.40 2.80 -44.96
C GLY A 302 -7.72 3.42 -44.55
N CYS A 303 -8.47 2.76 -43.66
CA CYS A 303 -9.74 3.23 -43.15
C CYS A 303 -9.67 3.29 -41.62
N LYS A 304 -10.06 4.44 -41.04
CA LYS A 304 -10.19 4.61 -39.59
C LYS A 304 -11.61 4.34 -39.16
N PHE A 305 -11.82 3.53 -38.14
CA PHE A 305 -13.17 3.30 -37.61
C PHE A 305 -13.75 4.58 -36.97
N VAL A 306 -15.05 4.80 -37.15
CA VAL A 306 -15.79 5.95 -36.62
C VAL A 306 -17.10 5.48 -36.00
N ASP A 307 -17.62 6.24 -35.03
CA ASP A 307 -18.91 5.99 -34.35
C ASP A 307 -19.07 4.55 -33.81
N MET A 308 -18.00 3.98 -33.25
CA MET A 308 -18.03 2.62 -32.67
C MET A 308 -18.74 2.60 -31.31
N SER A 309 -19.63 1.62 -31.12
CA SER A 309 -20.15 1.30 -29.78
C SER A 309 -19.12 0.51 -28.97
N SER A 310 -19.25 0.52 -27.64
CA SER A 310 -18.42 -0.27 -26.73
C SER A 310 -18.43 -1.77 -27.06
N ASP A 311 -19.58 -2.28 -27.49
CA ASP A 311 -19.75 -3.71 -27.81
C ASP A 311 -18.98 -4.11 -29.08
N VAL A 312 -19.01 -3.24 -30.11
CA VAL A 312 -18.24 -3.46 -31.35
C VAL A 312 -16.75 -3.33 -31.07
N GLN A 313 -16.32 -2.39 -30.23
CA GLN A 313 -14.93 -2.25 -29.80
C GLN A 313 -14.43 -3.53 -29.12
N ALA A 314 -15.19 -4.08 -28.17
CA ALA A 314 -14.81 -5.30 -27.46
C ALA A 314 -14.69 -6.52 -28.40
N ILE A 315 -15.56 -6.62 -29.41
CA ILE A 315 -15.48 -7.67 -30.43
C ILE A 315 -14.20 -7.52 -31.27
N LEU A 316 -13.87 -6.31 -31.71
CA LEU A 316 -12.67 -6.04 -32.52
C LEU A 316 -11.38 -6.25 -31.74
N ASP A 317 -11.34 -5.87 -30.46
CA ASP A 317 -10.20 -6.12 -29.58
C ASP A 317 -9.93 -7.63 -29.45
N SER A 318 -10.99 -8.44 -29.35
CA SER A 318 -10.91 -9.90 -29.35
C SER A 318 -10.39 -10.45 -30.69
N VAL A 319 -10.91 -9.97 -31.81
CA VAL A 319 -10.49 -10.40 -33.15
C VAL A 319 -9.02 -10.09 -33.41
N ALA A 320 -8.57 -8.87 -33.13
CA ALA A 320 -7.17 -8.46 -33.30
C ALA A 320 -6.22 -9.34 -32.46
N TYR A 321 -6.67 -9.75 -31.27
CA TYR A 321 -5.94 -10.64 -30.40
C TYR A 321 -5.86 -12.08 -30.93
N TYR A 322 -6.97 -12.67 -31.40
CA TYR A 322 -7.02 -14.06 -31.83
C TYR A 322 -6.50 -14.32 -33.24
N CYS A 323 -6.64 -13.37 -34.17
CA CYS A 323 -6.15 -13.53 -35.54
C CYS A 323 -4.62 -13.66 -35.65
N ARG A 324 -3.86 -13.26 -34.62
CA ARG A 324 -2.38 -13.37 -34.60
C ARG A 324 -1.87 -14.71 -34.03
N LYS A 325 -2.73 -15.54 -33.43
CA LYS A 325 -2.32 -16.84 -32.84
C LYS A 325 -2.29 -18.01 -33.84
N ASN A 326 -2.78 -17.80 -35.06
CA ASN A 326 -2.79 -18.77 -36.15
C ASN A 326 -1.85 -18.33 -37.27
#